data_AF-A0A1B7L6G2-F1
#
_entry.id   AF-A0A1B7L6G2-F1
#
_cell.length_a   1.000
_cell.length_b   1.000
_cell.length_c   1.000
_cell.angle_alpha   90.00
_cell.angle_beta   90.00
_cell.angle_gamma   90.00
#
_symmetry.space_group_name_H-M   'P 1'
#
loop_
_entity.id
_entity.type
_entity.pdbx_description
1 polymer ?
#
loop_
_entity_poly.entity_id
_entity_poly.type
_entity_poly.pdbx_seq_one_letter_code
_entity_poly.pdbx_strand_id
1 'polypeptide(L)'
;MKIVLLLIQLLCISFVQAQCPNWSPLRAGHEISALSAQVSAWDTAYWQNGVSEIDDELYDQIRSRLAFWQRCFQYAAAGNDAIQARPGKHWHPVAHTGVKKLSDMAAVARWMSGKTALWVQPKVDGVAITLVYQDGKPTRLLSRGDGLQGEDWSDRIPFLTGLPQKTQGLLANAVLQGELFLQAGVPGHVQQRDGSLNARAYVAGAMMRKAPGLHLSRIGLFIWAWPDGPQELSRQFSVLSEAGFTLTSGWSQPVASVADVAHWRDTWFRSPLPFATDGIIIRAEHAAPAEYWRPGENSWLVAWKYPPQQQIAEVKRIHFTVGRTGKVTVVATLHPVQIDDKQVKKVSLGSVQRWQEWDIAPGDQVVISLAGQGIPRLDDVLWRVAERIKPDPPDSTRFHTLSCFSPQPEYCKEQFLARLNGLAQPQALDLKGFGPGRWRALTEHHQFEHIFSWLQLNEEALARTPGISAAHTVNLWQQLLQARQQPFVRWVRALGVPLPEHYFRSFADEHWAQVALRTQADWQRLAGIGPGRAKEILRVVHSPEVSHLVGWLGEEGIAGFTDDIF
;
A
#
# COMPACT_ATOMS: atom_id res chain seq x y z
N MET A 1 8.11 -53.74 -7.15
CA MET A 1 8.87 -52.61 -6.58
C MET A 1 9.25 -51.58 -7.67
N LYS A 2 8.25 -51.10 -8.44
CA LYS A 2 8.37 -50.11 -9.53
C LYS A 2 7.02 -49.43 -9.85
N ILE A 3 6.17 -49.18 -8.83
CA ILE A 3 4.86 -48.49 -8.99
C ILE A 3 4.54 -47.66 -7.72
N VAL A 4 5.53 -46.94 -7.18
CA VAL A 4 5.31 -46.04 -6.01
C VAL A 4 5.94 -44.66 -6.20
N LEU A 5 6.70 -44.41 -7.28
CA LEU A 5 7.40 -43.14 -7.48
C LEU A 5 6.68 -42.13 -8.40
N LEU A 6 5.48 -42.43 -8.91
CA LEU A 6 4.80 -41.57 -9.90
C LEU A 6 3.65 -40.71 -9.32
N LEU A 7 3.41 -40.75 -8.02
CA LEU A 7 2.26 -40.06 -7.38
C LEU A 7 2.62 -39.00 -6.33
N ILE A 8 3.90 -38.58 -6.25
CA ILE A 8 4.36 -37.54 -5.30
C ILE A 8 4.94 -36.31 -6.05
N GLN A 9 4.38 -35.98 -7.21
CA GLN A 9 4.71 -34.72 -7.95
C GLN A 9 3.50 -33.81 -8.21
N LEU A 10 2.34 -34.09 -7.62
CA LEU A 10 1.19 -33.17 -7.62
C LEU A 10 0.83 -32.79 -6.18
N LEU A 11 1.61 -31.92 -5.54
CA LEU A 11 1.14 -31.19 -4.37
C LEU A 11 1.68 -29.75 -4.36
N CYS A 12 0.75 -28.87 -4.72
CA CYS A 12 0.60 -27.50 -4.24
C CYS A 12 1.72 -26.51 -4.53
N ILE A 13 1.82 -26.11 -5.80
CA ILE A 13 2.15 -24.70 -6.10
C ILE A 13 0.82 -23.95 -6.16
N SER A 14 0.45 -23.30 -5.06
CA SER A 14 -0.69 -22.39 -5.01
C SER A 14 -0.32 -21.09 -5.74
N PHE A 15 -0.26 -21.13 -7.07
CA PHE A 15 -0.45 -19.90 -7.84
C PHE A 15 -1.90 -19.49 -7.60
N VAL A 16 -2.09 -18.36 -6.91
CA VAL A 16 -3.35 -17.62 -7.00
C VAL A 16 -3.48 -17.20 -8.46
N GLN A 17 -4.04 -18.07 -9.30
CA GLN A 17 -4.49 -17.67 -10.62
C GLN A 17 -5.58 -16.64 -10.37
N ALA A 18 -5.29 -15.38 -10.68
CA ALA A 18 -6.33 -14.36 -10.73
C ALA A 18 -7.40 -14.89 -11.70
N GLN A 19 -8.58 -15.20 -11.16
CA GLN A 19 -9.70 -15.64 -11.97
C GLN A 19 -10.06 -14.52 -12.93
N CYS A 20 -10.30 -14.87 -14.20
CA CYS A 20 -10.74 -13.90 -15.19
C CYS A 20 -12.01 -13.19 -14.72
N PRO A 21 -12.16 -11.89 -14.99
CA PRO A 21 -13.38 -11.18 -14.65
C PRO A 21 -14.60 -11.84 -15.29
N ASN A 22 -15.72 -11.88 -14.57
CA ASN A 22 -16.98 -12.38 -15.13
C ASN A 22 -17.68 -11.26 -15.91
N TRP A 23 -17.14 -10.88 -17.06
CA TRP A 23 -17.70 -9.85 -17.94
C TRP A 23 -18.33 -10.46 -19.19
N SER A 24 -19.37 -9.82 -19.72
CA SER A 24 -19.86 -10.14 -21.06
C SER A 24 -18.79 -9.78 -22.12
N PRO A 25 -18.76 -10.45 -23.27
CA PRO A 25 -17.81 -10.12 -24.34
C PRO A 25 -17.87 -8.66 -24.79
N LEU A 26 -19.06 -8.07 -24.83
CA LEU A 26 -19.25 -6.65 -25.17
C LEU A 26 -18.59 -5.74 -24.13
N ARG A 27 -18.83 -5.99 -22.84
CA ARG A 27 -18.20 -5.23 -21.76
C ARG A 27 -16.68 -5.38 -21.79
N ALA A 28 -16.18 -6.60 -21.95
CA ALA A 28 -14.74 -6.85 -22.04
C ALA A 28 -14.09 -6.07 -23.18
N GLY A 29 -14.71 -6.04 -24.38
CA GLY A 29 -14.23 -5.26 -25.50
C GLY A 29 -14.16 -3.75 -25.21
N HIS A 30 -15.18 -3.20 -24.54
CA HIS A 30 -15.20 -1.79 -24.14
C HIS A 30 -14.10 -1.48 -23.10
N GLU A 31 -13.98 -2.27 -22.04
CA GLU A 31 -12.99 -2.07 -20.97
C GLU A 31 -11.56 -2.17 -21.51
N ILE A 32 -11.27 -3.19 -22.31
CA ILE A 32 -9.95 -3.41 -22.90
C ILE A 32 -9.60 -2.29 -23.88
N SER A 33 -10.53 -1.87 -24.74
CA SER A 33 -10.28 -0.81 -25.72
C SER A 33 -10.05 0.55 -25.03
N ALA A 34 -10.88 0.87 -24.03
CA ALA A 34 -10.76 2.12 -23.28
C ALA A 34 -9.45 2.17 -22.47
N LEU A 35 -9.08 1.09 -21.78
CA LEU A 35 -7.81 1.04 -21.04
C LEU A 35 -6.61 1.06 -21.98
N SER A 36 -6.69 0.39 -23.14
CA SER A 36 -5.65 0.45 -24.17
C SER A 36 -5.43 1.87 -24.69
N ALA A 37 -6.51 2.63 -24.90
CA ALA A 37 -6.42 4.04 -25.30
C ALA A 37 -5.77 4.90 -24.22
N GLN A 38 -6.11 4.68 -22.94
CA GLN A 38 -5.49 5.39 -21.81
C GLN A 38 -3.99 5.10 -21.70
N VAL A 39 -3.58 3.84 -21.82
CA VAL A 39 -2.16 3.45 -21.83
C VAL A 39 -1.42 4.11 -22.99
N SER A 40 -2.02 4.13 -24.19
CA SER A 40 -1.43 4.79 -25.35
C SER A 40 -1.28 6.31 -25.18
N ALA A 41 -2.21 6.94 -24.45
CA ALA A 41 -2.12 8.37 -24.11
C ALA A 41 -0.94 8.64 -23.17
N TRP A 42 -0.77 7.81 -22.13
CA TRP A 42 0.39 7.90 -21.22
C TRP A 42 1.71 7.67 -21.96
N ASP A 43 1.78 6.69 -22.86
CA ASP A 43 2.96 6.45 -23.69
C ASP A 43 3.31 7.68 -24.53
N THR A 44 2.30 8.30 -25.12
CA THR A 44 2.46 9.53 -25.92
C THR A 44 2.96 10.68 -25.06
N ALA A 45 2.37 10.90 -23.88
CA ALA A 45 2.78 11.95 -22.95
C ALA A 45 4.25 11.76 -22.51
N TYR A 46 4.65 10.53 -22.20
CA TYR A 46 6.00 10.21 -21.80
C TYR A 46 7.01 10.42 -22.95
N TRP A 47 6.80 9.75 -24.09
CA TRP A 47 7.79 9.72 -25.18
C TRP A 47 7.82 10.99 -26.04
N GLN A 48 6.73 11.74 -26.14
CA GLN A 48 6.68 12.95 -26.98
C GLN A 48 6.84 14.22 -26.15
N ASN A 49 6.25 14.27 -24.96
CA ASN A 49 6.19 15.49 -24.16
C ASN A 49 7.14 15.45 -22.94
N GLY A 50 7.72 14.29 -22.62
CA GLY A 50 8.56 14.12 -21.43
C GLY A 50 7.78 14.32 -20.12
N VAL A 51 6.48 14.05 -20.14
CA VAL A 51 5.57 14.20 -18.99
C VAL A 51 5.16 12.81 -18.52
N SER A 52 5.32 12.54 -17.23
CA SER A 52 4.72 11.36 -16.61
C SER A 52 3.52 11.76 -15.77
N GLU A 53 2.33 11.33 -16.19
CA GLU A 53 1.05 11.59 -15.52
C GLU A 53 0.72 10.54 -14.45
N ILE A 54 1.44 9.43 -14.47
CA ILE A 54 1.24 8.26 -13.62
C ILE A 54 2.61 7.78 -13.13
N ASP A 55 2.67 7.27 -11.90
CA ASP A 55 3.90 6.66 -11.40
C ASP A 55 4.32 5.42 -12.22
N ASP A 56 5.61 5.27 -12.52
CA ASP A 56 6.15 4.19 -13.34
C ASP A 56 5.76 2.79 -12.79
N GLU A 57 5.71 2.62 -11.47
CA GLU A 57 5.31 1.37 -10.83
C GLU A 57 3.81 1.08 -11.02
N LEU A 58 2.96 2.11 -10.98
CA LEU A 58 1.52 1.98 -11.25
C LEU A 58 1.27 1.72 -12.73
N TYR A 59 2.02 2.36 -13.62
CA TYR A 59 1.96 2.13 -15.06
C TYR A 59 2.33 0.69 -15.43
N ASP A 60 3.40 0.13 -14.88
CA ASP A 60 3.79 -1.27 -15.09
C ASP A 60 2.67 -2.23 -14.64
N GLN A 61 2.03 -1.94 -13.50
CA GLN A 61 0.94 -2.75 -12.96
C GLN A 61 -0.32 -2.69 -13.82
N ILE A 62 -0.73 -1.51 -14.28
CA ILE A 62 -1.95 -1.36 -15.08
C ILE A 62 -1.76 -1.93 -16.49
N ARG A 63 -0.55 -1.87 -17.06
CA ARG A 63 -0.23 -2.60 -18.31
C ARG A 63 -0.28 -4.12 -18.13
N SER A 64 0.24 -4.62 -17.02
CA SER A 64 0.10 -6.04 -16.68
C SER A 64 -1.38 -6.45 -16.56
N ARG A 65 -2.21 -5.57 -15.96
CA ARG A 65 -3.66 -5.75 -15.85
C ARG A 65 -4.33 -5.79 -17.23
N LEU A 66 -4.00 -4.86 -18.14
CA LEU A 66 -4.50 -4.86 -19.51
C LEU A 66 -4.13 -6.16 -20.25
N ALA A 67 -2.87 -6.59 -20.17
CA ALA A 67 -2.41 -7.83 -20.78
C ALA A 67 -3.09 -9.07 -20.17
N PHE A 68 -3.43 -9.04 -18.87
CA PHE A 68 -4.24 -10.06 -18.24
C PHE A 68 -5.67 -10.10 -18.80
N TRP A 69 -6.35 -8.96 -18.93
CA TRP A 69 -7.68 -8.89 -19.51
C TRP A 69 -7.71 -9.35 -20.98
N GLN A 70 -6.75 -8.90 -21.80
CA GLN A 70 -6.60 -9.35 -23.19
C GLN A 70 -6.49 -10.88 -23.30
N ARG A 71 -5.68 -11.51 -22.44
CA ARG A 71 -5.56 -12.98 -22.38
C ARG A 71 -6.85 -13.66 -21.94
N CYS A 72 -7.52 -13.13 -20.92
CA CYS A 72 -8.76 -13.69 -20.40
C CYS A 72 -9.87 -13.76 -21.44
N PHE A 73 -10.00 -12.74 -22.28
CA PHE A 73 -11.08 -12.63 -23.26
C PHE A 73 -10.63 -12.91 -24.70
N GLN A 74 -9.40 -13.39 -24.90
CA GLN A 74 -8.78 -13.60 -26.22
C GLN A 74 -8.94 -12.40 -27.15
N TYR A 75 -8.89 -11.20 -26.58
CA TYR A 75 -9.09 -9.97 -27.32
C TYR A 75 -7.78 -9.61 -28.02
N ALA A 76 -7.75 -9.73 -29.35
CA ALA A 76 -6.61 -9.31 -30.14
C ALA A 76 -6.38 -7.81 -29.91
N ALA A 77 -5.21 -7.46 -29.38
CA ALA A 77 -4.82 -6.08 -29.23
C ALA A 77 -4.75 -5.44 -30.63
N ALA A 78 -5.75 -4.62 -30.97
CA ALA A 78 -5.69 -3.78 -32.15
C ALA A 78 -4.53 -2.78 -31.95
N GLY A 79 -3.40 -3.01 -32.62
CA GLY A 79 -2.25 -2.12 -32.58
C GLY A 79 -1.33 -2.29 -31.37
N ASN A 80 -0.99 -3.52 -30.99
CA ASN A 80 0.13 -3.79 -30.07
C ASN A 80 1.50 -3.68 -30.76
N ASP A 81 1.68 -2.70 -31.65
CA ASP A 81 3.01 -2.12 -31.77
C ASP A 81 3.20 -1.43 -30.45
N ALA A 82 3.82 -2.13 -29.48
CA ALA A 82 4.49 -1.47 -28.38
C ALA A 82 5.13 -0.24 -29.01
N ILE A 83 4.74 0.96 -28.59
CA ILE A 83 5.38 2.18 -29.09
C ILE A 83 6.85 1.95 -28.77
N GLN A 84 7.57 1.45 -29.78
CA GLN A 84 8.98 1.20 -29.68
C GLN A 84 9.52 2.58 -29.36
N ALA A 85 10.37 2.65 -28.33
CA ALA A 85 11.10 3.89 -28.07
C ALA A 85 11.52 4.42 -29.44
N ARG A 86 11.05 5.62 -29.82
CA ARG A 86 11.25 6.12 -31.17
C ARG A 86 12.73 5.92 -31.50
N PRO A 87 13.08 5.26 -32.63
CA PRO A 87 14.46 5.09 -32.98
C PRO A 87 15.10 6.47 -32.93
N GLY A 88 16.10 6.62 -32.08
CA GLY A 88 16.81 7.88 -31.99
C GLY A 88 17.47 8.18 -33.33
N LYS A 89 17.91 9.42 -33.57
CA LYS A 89 18.52 9.76 -34.87
C LYS A 89 19.99 9.35 -34.98
N HIS A 90 20.61 8.92 -33.88
CA HIS A 90 22.05 8.73 -33.78
C HIS A 90 22.40 7.34 -33.27
N TRP A 91 23.24 6.63 -34.02
CA TRP A 91 23.74 5.30 -33.63
C TRP A 91 24.66 5.38 -32.41
N HIS A 92 24.46 4.45 -31.48
CA HIS A 92 25.41 4.23 -30.40
C HIS A 92 26.68 3.55 -30.93
N PRO A 93 27.88 3.94 -30.44
CA PRO A 93 29.12 3.20 -30.71
C PRO A 93 29.06 1.75 -30.19
N VAL A 94 28.36 1.55 -29.07
CA VAL A 94 28.10 0.25 -28.45
C VAL A 94 26.63 0.18 -28.06
N ALA A 95 25.93 -0.88 -28.47
CA ALA A 95 24.52 -1.06 -28.19
C ALA A 95 24.24 -1.22 -26.69
N HIS A 96 23.03 -0.85 -26.24
CA HIS A 96 22.55 -1.14 -24.89
C HIS A 96 21.88 -2.51 -24.87
N THR A 97 22.22 -3.34 -23.88
CA THR A 97 21.66 -4.70 -23.76
C THR A 97 20.38 -4.77 -22.93
N GLY A 98 20.10 -3.77 -22.10
CA GLY A 98 19.01 -3.81 -21.13
C GLY A 98 19.29 -4.77 -19.96
N VAL A 99 18.28 -5.06 -19.13
CA VAL A 99 18.44 -5.95 -17.96
C VAL A 99 17.25 -6.89 -17.81
N LYS A 100 17.54 -8.16 -17.54
CA LYS A 100 16.51 -9.16 -17.20
C LYS A 100 16.09 -8.99 -15.73
N LYS A 101 14.78 -8.91 -15.49
CA LYS A 101 14.20 -8.81 -14.14
C LYS A 101 14.03 -10.20 -13.53
N LEU A 102 14.51 -10.41 -12.30
CA LEU A 102 14.32 -11.64 -11.52
C LEU A 102 13.26 -11.43 -10.44
N SER A 103 12.41 -12.43 -10.23
CA SER A 103 11.23 -12.34 -9.36
C SER A 103 11.54 -12.44 -7.87
N ASP A 104 12.50 -13.27 -7.51
CA ASP A 104 12.73 -13.69 -6.12
C ASP A 104 14.17 -14.15 -5.89
N MET A 105 14.49 -14.37 -4.61
CA MET A 105 15.80 -14.82 -4.15
C MET A 105 16.22 -16.16 -4.78
N ALA A 106 15.29 -17.08 -5.05
CA ALA A 106 15.60 -18.37 -5.66
C ALA A 106 15.96 -18.22 -7.15
N ALA A 107 15.33 -17.30 -7.88
CA ALA A 107 15.72 -16.92 -9.22
C ALA A 107 17.11 -16.28 -9.25
N VAL A 108 17.44 -15.44 -8.27
CA VAL A 108 18.78 -14.88 -8.10
C VAL A 108 19.82 -15.97 -7.86
N ALA A 109 19.58 -16.87 -6.89
CA ALA A 109 20.49 -17.97 -6.58
C ALA A 109 20.75 -18.86 -7.81
N ARG A 110 19.72 -19.16 -8.61
CA ARG A 110 19.87 -19.91 -9.86
C ARG A 110 20.71 -19.17 -10.89
N TRP A 111 20.52 -17.86 -11.04
CA TRP A 111 21.32 -17.05 -11.97
C TRP A 111 22.79 -16.95 -11.56
N MET A 112 23.06 -16.90 -10.24
CA MET A 112 24.43 -16.87 -9.69
C MET A 112 25.16 -18.22 -9.81
N SER A 113 24.43 -19.32 -9.98
CA SER A 113 25.02 -20.66 -10.03
C SER A 113 26.06 -20.78 -11.15
N GLY A 114 27.27 -21.21 -10.79
CA GLY A 114 28.40 -21.36 -11.73
C GLY A 114 29.09 -20.05 -12.14
N LYS A 115 28.73 -18.90 -11.53
CA LYS A 115 29.41 -17.62 -11.75
C LYS A 115 30.31 -17.26 -10.57
N THR A 116 31.41 -16.60 -10.87
CA THR A 116 32.36 -16.04 -9.89
C THR A 116 32.57 -14.55 -10.16
N ALA A 117 33.22 -13.84 -9.23
CA ALA A 117 33.48 -12.40 -9.32
C ALA A 117 32.20 -11.59 -9.60
N LEU A 118 31.21 -11.77 -8.73
CA LEU A 118 29.93 -11.08 -8.82
C LEU A 118 29.98 -9.78 -8.02
N TRP A 119 29.27 -8.78 -8.54
CA TRP A 119 29.13 -7.48 -7.93
C TRP A 119 27.66 -7.09 -7.86
N VAL A 120 27.30 -6.32 -6.84
CA VAL A 120 25.98 -5.74 -6.67
C VAL A 120 26.06 -4.21 -6.61
N GLN A 121 25.07 -3.55 -7.21
CA GLN A 121 24.92 -2.09 -7.26
C GLN A 121 23.46 -1.70 -7.04
N PRO A 122 23.14 -0.52 -6.49
CA PRO A 122 21.78 -0.01 -6.53
C PRO A 122 21.32 0.14 -7.99
N LYS A 123 20.06 -0.23 -8.27
CA LYS A 123 19.46 0.04 -9.57
C LYS A 123 18.97 1.48 -9.59
N VAL A 124 19.85 2.39 -9.99
CA VAL A 124 19.57 3.83 -10.09
C VAL A 124 18.32 4.07 -10.94
N ASP A 125 17.38 4.83 -10.41
CA ASP A 125 16.13 5.17 -11.09
C ASP A 125 16.29 6.48 -11.88
N GLY A 126 16.49 6.33 -13.19
CA GLY A 126 16.91 7.42 -14.06
C GLY A 126 16.71 7.12 -15.54
N VAL A 127 17.53 7.76 -16.38
CA VAL A 127 17.56 7.57 -17.82
C VAL A 127 18.94 7.13 -18.29
N ALA A 128 19.00 5.94 -18.89
CA ALA A 128 20.22 5.39 -19.47
C ALA A 128 20.77 6.25 -20.63
N ILE A 129 22.09 6.38 -20.68
CA ILE A 129 22.84 7.17 -21.65
C ILE A 129 24.07 6.44 -22.17
N THR A 130 24.58 6.91 -23.31
CA THR A 130 25.95 6.69 -23.77
C THR A 130 26.72 8.02 -23.73
N LEU A 131 27.90 8.01 -23.11
CA LEU A 131 28.82 9.15 -23.05
C LEU A 131 30.12 8.78 -23.76
N VAL A 132 30.54 9.61 -24.71
CA VAL A 132 31.77 9.40 -25.49
C VAL A 132 32.79 10.48 -25.14
N TYR A 133 33.97 10.06 -24.72
CA TYR A 133 35.14 10.92 -24.61
C TYR A 133 36.04 10.77 -25.83
N GLN A 134 36.54 11.89 -26.34
CA GLN A 134 37.58 11.95 -27.35
C GLN A 134 38.60 13.01 -26.96
N ASP A 135 39.89 12.66 -27.02
CA ASP A 135 40.99 13.53 -26.60
C ASP A 135 40.79 14.16 -25.22
N GLY A 136 40.22 13.39 -24.29
CA GLY A 136 39.96 13.78 -22.91
C GLY A 136 38.78 14.72 -22.72
N LYS A 137 37.94 14.96 -23.74
CA LYS A 137 36.74 15.80 -23.64
C LYS A 137 35.47 15.01 -23.96
N PRO A 138 34.36 15.25 -23.25
CA PRO A 138 33.08 14.64 -23.59
C PRO A 138 32.57 15.25 -24.90
N THR A 139 32.45 14.44 -25.97
CA THR A 139 32.03 14.90 -27.30
C THR A 139 30.61 14.48 -27.67
N ARG A 140 30.12 13.37 -27.11
CA ARG A 140 28.74 12.93 -27.34
C ARG A 140 28.07 12.45 -26.06
N LEU A 141 26.82 12.87 -25.86
CA LEU A 141 25.91 12.33 -24.85
C LEU A 141 24.63 11.91 -25.56
N LEU A 142 24.37 10.61 -25.63
CA LEU A 142 23.21 10.06 -26.31
C LEU A 142 22.23 9.45 -25.30
N SER A 143 20.93 9.68 -25.46
CA SER A 143 19.91 8.91 -24.74
C SER A 143 19.91 7.45 -25.18
N ARG A 144 19.35 6.53 -24.37
CA ARG A 144 19.29 5.12 -24.77
C ARG A 144 18.50 4.87 -26.07
N GLY A 145 17.35 5.51 -26.23
CA GLY A 145 16.37 5.21 -27.28
C GLY A 145 15.97 3.73 -27.29
N ASP A 146 16.03 3.10 -28.47
CA ASP A 146 15.74 1.67 -28.66
C ASP A 146 16.91 0.74 -28.24
N GLY A 147 18.04 1.33 -27.84
CA GLY A 147 19.27 0.66 -27.45
C GLY A 147 20.29 0.49 -28.57
N LEU A 148 19.91 0.74 -29.82
CA LEU A 148 20.82 0.85 -30.98
C LEU A 148 21.03 2.30 -31.39
N GLN A 149 19.96 3.10 -31.33
CA GLN A 149 19.95 4.52 -31.67
C GLN A 149 19.33 5.34 -30.54
N GLY A 150 19.89 6.52 -30.33
CA GLY A 150 19.52 7.48 -29.29
C GLY A 150 19.32 8.90 -29.82
N GLU A 151 18.75 9.75 -28.97
CA GLU A 151 18.70 11.20 -29.20
C GLU A 151 20.01 11.85 -28.74
N ASP A 152 20.46 12.86 -29.47
CA ASP A 152 21.67 13.61 -29.12
C ASP A 152 21.36 14.70 -28.09
N TRP A 153 22.01 14.59 -26.93
CA TRP A 153 21.95 15.51 -25.80
C TRP A 153 23.30 16.16 -25.51
N SER A 154 24.20 16.22 -26.50
CA SER A 154 25.55 16.78 -26.33
C SER A 154 25.53 18.26 -25.95
N ASP A 155 24.50 19.01 -26.36
CA ASP A 155 24.27 20.40 -25.94
C ASP A 155 23.92 20.55 -24.44
N ARG A 156 23.63 19.45 -23.73
CA ARG A 156 23.37 19.40 -22.29
C ARG A 156 24.66 19.23 -21.47
N ILE A 157 25.74 18.73 -22.06
CA ILE A 157 27.02 18.43 -21.39
C ILE A 157 27.54 19.58 -20.50
N PRO A 158 27.51 20.86 -20.92
CA PRO A 158 28.01 21.96 -20.11
C PRO A 158 27.23 22.21 -18.81
N PHE A 159 26.00 21.69 -18.72
CA PHE A 159 25.08 21.94 -17.60
C PHE A 159 25.03 20.79 -16.58
N LEU A 160 25.67 19.65 -16.90
CA LEU A 160 25.75 18.49 -16.02
C LEU A 160 26.94 18.65 -15.06
N THR A 161 26.66 19.18 -13.87
CA THR A 161 27.66 19.50 -12.84
C THR A 161 28.45 18.27 -12.36
N GLY A 162 27.85 17.09 -12.38
CA GLY A 162 28.50 15.82 -12.01
C GLY A 162 29.30 15.17 -13.12
N LEU A 163 29.39 15.76 -14.32
CA LEU A 163 30.11 15.20 -15.47
C LEU A 163 31.54 15.78 -15.54
N PRO A 164 32.59 14.94 -15.42
CA PRO A 164 33.98 15.39 -15.57
C PRO A 164 34.26 15.99 -16.95
N GLN A 165 34.48 17.30 -17.04
CA GLN A 165 34.69 17.98 -18.32
C GLN A 165 36.05 17.68 -18.98
N LYS A 166 36.96 17.06 -18.24
CA LYS A 166 38.28 16.62 -18.72
C LYS A 166 38.64 15.27 -18.12
N THR A 167 39.11 14.35 -18.94
CA THR A 167 39.65 13.04 -18.55
C THR A 167 41.04 12.83 -19.17
N GLN A 168 41.79 11.87 -18.64
CA GLN A 168 43.13 11.54 -19.09
C GLN A 168 43.35 10.02 -19.10
N GLY A 169 44.50 9.58 -19.62
CA GLY A 169 44.89 8.17 -19.63
C GLY A 169 43.89 7.32 -20.40
N LEU A 170 43.47 6.21 -19.80
CA LEU A 170 42.53 5.26 -20.42
C LEU A 170 41.17 5.87 -20.74
N LEU A 171 40.75 6.92 -20.04
CA LEU A 171 39.47 7.60 -20.28
C LEU A 171 39.57 8.75 -21.29
N ALA A 172 40.74 9.02 -21.87
CA ALA A 172 40.89 10.06 -22.89
C ALA A 172 40.08 9.75 -24.15
N ASN A 173 40.01 8.47 -24.53
CA ASN A 173 39.17 7.96 -25.61
C ASN A 173 38.40 6.76 -25.06
N ALA A 174 37.14 6.98 -24.69
CA ALA A 174 36.34 5.96 -24.02
C ALA A 174 34.86 6.09 -24.39
N VAL A 175 34.18 4.95 -24.44
CA VAL A 175 32.72 4.88 -24.48
C VAL A 175 32.25 4.43 -23.11
N LEU A 176 31.42 5.24 -22.46
CA LEU A 176 30.82 4.92 -21.17
C LEU A 176 29.31 4.77 -21.33
N GLN A 177 28.73 3.79 -20.66
CA GLN A 177 27.28 3.68 -20.50
C GLN A 177 26.93 3.92 -19.03
N GLY A 178 25.91 4.75 -18.82
CA GLY A 178 25.56 5.24 -17.50
C GLY A 178 24.08 5.55 -17.37
N GLU A 179 23.70 6.08 -16.21
CA GLU A 179 22.35 6.52 -15.88
C GLU A 179 22.42 7.98 -15.43
N LEU A 180 21.63 8.85 -16.08
CA LEU A 180 21.33 10.18 -15.55
C LEU A 180 20.22 10.05 -14.51
N PHE A 181 20.39 10.67 -13.34
CA PHE A 181 19.44 10.53 -12.24
C PHE A 181 19.19 11.87 -11.53
N LEU A 182 18.06 11.98 -10.82
CA LEU A 182 17.78 13.13 -9.98
C LEU A 182 18.51 13.01 -8.64
N GLN A 183 19.38 13.95 -8.33
CA GLN A 183 20.08 13.99 -7.04
C GLN A 183 19.09 14.21 -5.88
N ALA A 184 19.19 13.38 -4.86
CA ALA A 184 18.48 13.55 -3.61
C ALA A 184 19.16 14.62 -2.73
N GLY A 185 18.36 15.44 -2.05
CA GLY A 185 18.86 16.37 -1.04
C GLY A 185 19.22 15.66 0.27
N VAL A 186 19.72 16.38 1.28
CA VAL A 186 20.00 15.84 2.63
C VAL A 186 18.67 15.65 3.39
N PRO A 187 18.39 14.49 4.02
CA PRO A 187 19.32 13.40 4.38
C PRO A 187 19.53 12.31 3.32
N GLY A 188 18.90 12.39 2.16
CA GLY A 188 18.93 11.38 1.10
C GLY A 188 17.54 10.80 0.84
N HIS A 189 17.42 10.02 -0.23
CA HIS A 189 16.22 9.27 -0.59
C HIS A 189 16.25 7.90 0.08
N VAL A 190 15.14 7.49 0.70
CA VAL A 190 14.98 6.16 1.32
C VAL A 190 13.85 5.45 0.61
N GLN A 191 14.13 4.44 -0.21
CA GLN A 191 13.11 3.80 -1.06
C GLN A 191 11.93 3.23 -0.25
N GLN A 192 12.17 2.63 0.92
CA GLN A 192 11.09 2.11 1.77
C GLN A 192 10.12 3.21 2.24
N ARG A 193 10.60 4.43 2.43
CA ARG A 193 9.82 5.57 2.92
C ARG A 193 9.21 6.36 1.78
N ASP A 194 10.02 6.66 0.77
CA ASP A 194 9.75 7.67 -0.26
C ASP A 194 9.16 7.09 -1.54
N GLY A 195 9.33 5.79 -1.81
CA GLY A 195 8.90 5.17 -3.07
C GLY A 195 9.67 5.68 -4.30
N SER A 196 9.14 5.42 -5.50
CA SER A 196 9.64 6.09 -6.71
C SER A 196 9.12 7.53 -6.70
N LEU A 197 10.03 8.52 -6.69
CA LEU A 197 9.66 9.94 -6.68
C LEU A 197 9.37 10.48 -8.10
N ASN A 198 8.96 9.61 -9.04
CA ASN A 198 8.96 9.91 -10.48
C ASN A 198 10.29 10.53 -10.96
N ALA A 199 11.41 10.12 -10.34
CA ALA A 199 12.74 10.69 -10.56
C ALA A 199 13.19 10.52 -12.02
N ARG A 200 12.93 9.35 -12.60
CA ARG A 200 13.18 9.04 -14.01
C ARG A 200 12.42 9.98 -14.95
N ALA A 201 11.13 10.17 -14.73
CA ALA A 201 10.31 11.07 -15.53
C ALA A 201 10.81 12.51 -15.48
N TYR A 202 11.20 12.98 -14.29
CA TYR A 202 11.81 14.30 -14.14
C TYR A 202 13.09 14.45 -14.98
N VAL A 203 13.99 13.46 -14.93
CA VAL A 203 15.24 13.47 -15.70
C VAL A 203 14.95 13.44 -17.20
N ALA A 204 14.07 12.56 -17.67
CA ALA A 204 13.68 12.48 -19.07
C ALA A 204 13.13 13.82 -19.57
N GLY A 205 12.16 14.39 -18.85
CA GLY A 205 11.57 15.68 -19.17
C GLY A 205 12.58 16.83 -19.13
N ALA A 206 13.53 16.83 -18.20
CA ALA A 206 14.59 17.84 -18.13
C ALA A 206 15.54 17.77 -19.34
N MET A 207 15.90 16.57 -19.79
CA MET A 207 16.80 16.37 -20.95
C MET A 207 16.10 16.69 -22.28
N MET A 208 14.81 16.40 -22.41
CA MET A 208 14.00 16.60 -23.63
C MET A 208 13.55 18.05 -23.86
N ARG A 209 13.72 18.97 -22.90
CA ARG A 209 13.35 20.38 -23.08
C ARG A 209 14.14 21.00 -24.23
N LYS A 210 13.50 21.94 -24.95
CA LYS A 210 14.14 22.65 -26.09
C LYS A 210 15.37 23.45 -25.67
N ALA A 211 15.32 24.10 -24.51
CA ALA A 211 16.42 24.89 -23.97
C ALA A 211 16.97 24.25 -22.69
N PRO A 212 18.31 24.12 -22.55
CA PRO A 212 18.92 23.72 -21.30
C PRO A 212 18.66 24.78 -20.23
N GLY A 213 18.51 24.36 -18.97
CA GLY A 213 18.19 25.28 -17.88
C GLY A 213 18.71 24.79 -16.53
N LEU A 214 18.47 25.61 -15.49
CA LEU A 214 18.96 25.38 -14.13
C LEU A 214 18.58 24.00 -13.54
N HIS A 215 17.50 23.38 -14.03
CA HIS A 215 17.06 22.04 -13.64
C HIS A 215 18.11 20.95 -13.87
N LEU A 216 19.01 21.11 -14.86
CA LEU A 216 20.07 20.15 -15.18
C LEU A 216 21.17 20.08 -14.12
N SER A 217 21.32 21.14 -13.30
CA SER A 217 22.31 21.17 -12.20
C SER A 217 22.02 20.15 -11.09
N ARG A 218 20.78 19.64 -11.03
CA ARG A 218 20.32 18.61 -10.10
C ARG A 218 20.42 17.19 -10.67
N ILE A 219 20.92 17.04 -11.90
CA ILE A 219 21.06 15.74 -12.56
C ILE A 219 22.46 15.22 -12.27
N GLY A 220 22.53 14.06 -11.60
CA GLY A 220 23.74 13.30 -11.40
C GLY A 220 23.95 12.26 -12.51
N LEU A 221 25.14 11.68 -12.53
CA LEU A 221 25.54 10.66 -13.49
C LEU A 221 26.17 9.47 -12.77
N PHE A 222 25.66 8.27 -13.04
CA PHE A 222 26.20 7.00 -12.54
C PHE A 222 26.71 6.16 -13.70
N ILE A 223 28.01 5.83 -13.74
CA ILE A 223 28.56 4.99 -14.81
C ILE A 223 28.45 3.52 -14.41
N TRP A 224 27.70 2.74 -15.18
CA TRP A 224 27.50 1.31 -14.91
C TRP A 224 28.24 0.40 -15.89
N ALA A 225 28.69 0.87 -17.05
CA ALA A 225 29.57 0.08 -17.91
C ALA A 225 30.61 0.92 -18.65
N TRP A 226 31.75 0.30 -18.86
CA TRP A 226 32.83 0.79 -19.72
C TRP A 226 33.20 -0.32 -20.70
N PRO A 227 32.54 -0.38 -21.88
CA PRO A 227 32.65 -1.52 -22.80
C PRO A 227 34.05 -1.72 -23.39
N ASP A 228 34.83 -0.65 -23.55
CA ASP A 228 36.22 -0.65 -24.04
C ASP A 228 37.27 -0.49 -22.92
N GLY A 229 36.86 -0.68 -21.66
CA GLY A 229 37.73 -0.53 -20.49
C GLY A 229 38.53 -1.79 -20.11
N PRO A 230 39.34 -1.72 -19.03
CA PRO A 230 40.01 -2.89 -18.45
C PRO A 230 39.03 -4.01 -18.11
N GLN A 231 39.41 -5.29 -18.25
CA GLN A 231 38.50 -6.41 -17.96
C GLN A 231 38.14 -6.53 -16.46
N GLU A 232 39.06 -6.18 -15.57
CA GLU A 232 38.85 -6.26 -14.13
C GLU A 232 38.01 -5.07 -13.64
N LEU A 233 36.87 -5.36 -12.99
CA LEU A 233 35.94 -4.31 -12.56
C LEU A 233 36.52 -3.43 -11.46
N SER A 234 37.30 -4.00 -10.55
CA SER A 234 37.98 -3.24 -9.49
C SER A 234 38.84 -2.11 -10.10
N ARG A 235 39.57 -2.42 -11.18
CA ARG A 235 40.39 -1.47 -11.93
C ARG A 235 39.55 -0.47 -12.70
N GLN A 236 38.45 -0.89 -13.32
CA GLN A 236 37.51 0.05 -13.95
C GLN A 236 37.02 1.08 -12.92
N PHE A 237 36.62 0.63 -11.73
CA PHE A 237 36.09 1.49 -10.67
C PHE A 237 37.14 2.46 -10.14
N SER A 238 38.39 2.03 -9.95
CA SER A 238 39.49 2.92 -9.54
C SER A 238 39.71 4.03 -10.56
N VAL A 239 39.87 3.67 -11.84
CA VAL A 239 40.13 4.63 -12.92
C VAL A 239 38.97 5.60 -13.12
N LEU A 240 37.72 5.12 -13.05
CA LEU A 240 36.53 5.97 -13.08
C LEU A 240 36.51 6.95 -11.90
N SER A 241 36.79 6.46 -10.70
CA SER A 241 36.81 7.28 -9.48
C SER A 241 37.89 8.36 -9.53
N GLU A 242 39.10 8.02 -9.97
CA GLU A 242 40.23 8.96 -10.16
C GLU A 242 39.90 10.06 -11.18
N ALA A 243 39.10 9.72 -12.21
CA ALA A 243 38.62 10.69 -13.20
C ALA A 243 37.40 11.51 -12.75
N GLY A 244 36.90 11.29 -11.52
CA GLY A 244 35.78 12.05 -10.94
C GLY A 244 34.42 11.35 -10.97
N PHE A 245 34.31 10.14 -11.53
CA PHE A 245 33.10 9.31 -11.47
C PHE A 245 33.06 8.49 -10.17
N THR A 246 32.99 9.17 -9.03
CA THR A 246 33.16 8.56 -7.69
C THR A 246 31.99 7.67 -7.25
N LEU A 247 30.80 7.83 -7.84
CA LEU A 247 29.62 7.05 -7.44
C LEU A 247 29.75 5.56 -7.80
N THR A 248 30.41 5.23 -8.90
CA THR A 248 30.53 3.83 -9.33
C THR A 248 31.29 3.02 -8.30
N SER A 249 32.44 3.49 -7.81
CA SER A 249 33.22 2.81 -6.78
C SER A 249 32.51 2.81 -5.42
N GLY A 250 31.89 3.92 -5.04
CA GLY A 250 31.20 4.05 -3.74
C GLY A 250 29.98 3.15 -3.55
N TRP A 251 29.33 2.73 -4.65
CA TRP A 251 28.08 1.95 -4.61
C TRP A 251 28.20 0.57 -5.27
N SER A 252 29.42 0.08 -5.52
CA SER A 252 29.66 -1.27 -6.02
C SER A 252 30.24 -2.16 -4.93
N GLN A 253 29.59 -3.29 -4.67
CA GLN A 253 30.01 -4.21 -3.61
C GLN A 253 30.25 -5.61 -4.17
N PRO A 254 31.39 -6.26 -3.87
CA PRO A 254 31.60 -7.65 -4.24
C PRO A 254 30.67 -8.55 -3.42
N VAL A 255 30.14 -9.60 -4.06
CA VAL A 255 29.24 -10.57 -3.43
C VAL A 255 29.64 -11.99 -3.79
N ALA A 256 29.59 -12.89 -2.82
CA ALA A 256 29.93 -14.31 -3.01
C ALA A 256 28.69 -15.21 -2.91
N SER A 257 27.64 -14.75 -2.23
CA SER A 257 26.43 -15.53 -1.98
C SER A 257 25.15 -14.75 -2.25
N VAL A 258 24.04 -15.48 -2.47
CA VAL A 258 22.71 -14.86 -2.57
C VAL A 258 22.30 -14.17 -1.27
N ALA A 259 22.85 -14.59 -0.11
CA ALA A 259 22.64 -13.93 1.16
C ALA A 259 23.30 -12.54 1.19
N ASP A 260 24.50 -12.39 0.62
CA ASP A 260 25.19 -11.09 0.51
C ASP A 260 24.38 -10.14 -0.39
N VAL A 261 23.87 -10.66 -1.50
CA VAL A 261 23.00 -9.90 -2.42
C VAL A 261 21.72 -9.45 -1.70
N ALA A 262 21.07 -10.35 -0.96
CA ALA A 262 19.87 -10.03 -0.19
C ALA A 262 20.15 -9.00 0.91
N HIS A 263 21.32 -9.09 1.56
CA HIS A 263 21.78 -8.13 2.56
C HIS A 263 21.93 -6.73 1.96
N TRP A 264 22.65 -6.58 0.84
CA TRP A 264 22.80 -5.28 0.19
C TRP A 264 21.47 -4.72 -0.32
N ARG A 265 20.60 -5.58 -0.85
CA ARG A 265 19.24 -5.19 -1.24
C ARG A 265 18.47 -4.60 -0.06
N ASP A 266 18.42 -5.28 1.09
CA ASP A 266 17.68 -4.77 2.26
C ASP A 266 18.32 -3.50 2.83
N THR A 267 19.66 -3.45 2.91
CA THR A 267 20.41 -2.27 3.36
C THR A 267 20.07 -1.04 2.52
N TRP A 268 20.17 -1.11 1.19
CA TRP A 268 19.87 0.02 0.32
C TRP A 268 18.38 0.34 0.20
N PHE A 269 17.48 -0.61 0.47
CA PHE A 269 16.05 -0.33 0.54
C PHE A 269 15.68 0.60 1.72
N ARG A 270 16.41 0.49 2.83
CA ARG A 270 16.11 1.17 4.11
C ARG A 270 17.03 2.35 4.42
N SER A 271 18.13 2.49 3.70
CA SER A 271 19.16 3.50 3.97
C SER A 271 19.00 4.71 3.05
N PRO A 272 19.41 5.91 3.49
CA PRO A 272 19.45 7.08 2.62
C PRO A 272 20.48 6.90 1.49
N LEU A 273 20.05 7.18 0.27
CA LEU A 273 20.85 7.15 -0.95
C LEU A 273 20.84 8.53 -1.62
N PRO A 274 21.87 8.85 -2.42
CA PRO A 274 21.95 10.13 -3.15
C PRO A 274 21.00 10.19 -4.36
N PHE A 275 20.20 9.15 -4.60
CA PHE A 275 19.29 9.01 -5.73
C PHE A 275 18.14 8.05 -5.39
N ALA A 276 17.07 8.11 -6.18
CA ALA A 276 16.01 7.11 -6.15
C ALA A 276 16.50 5.78 -6.76
N THR A 277 15.96 4.66 -6.27
CA THR A 277 16.36 3.31 -6.69
C THR A 277 15.18 2.34 -6.67
N ASP A 278 14.95 1.61 -7.76
CA ASP A 278 13.83 0.66 -7.88
C ASP A 278 14.27 -0.80 -7.63
N GLY A 279 15.50 -1.02 -7.19
CA GLY A 279 16.03 -2.34 -6.85
C GLY A 279 17.54 -2.38 -6.75
N ILE A 280 18.08 -3.56 -7.05
CA ILE A 280 19.51 -3.76 -7.23
C ILE A 280 19.82 -4.39 -8.58
N ILE A 281 21.03 -4.12 -9.06
CA ILE A 281 21.65 -4.78 -10.20
C ILE A 281 22.69 -5.76 -9.69
N ILE A 282 22.69 -6.96 -10.24
CA ILE A 282 23.69 -8.00 -9.97
C ILE A 282 24.40 -8.27 -11.28
N ARG A 283 25.72 -8.22 -11.27
CA ARG A 283 26.54 -8.36 -12.47
C ARG A 283 27.69 -9.32 -12.26
N ALA A 284 28.02 -10.05 -13.31
CA ALA A 284 29.31 -10.71 -13.43
C ALA A 284 30.37 -9.71 -13.88
N GLU A 285 31.62 -9.96 -13.49
CA GLU A 285 32.77 -9.19 -13.94
C GLU A 285 32.94 -9.22 -15.46
N HIS A 286 32.75 -10.40 -16.05
CA HIS A 286 32.97 -10.59 -17.48
C HIS A 286 31.65 -10.55 -18.26
N ALA A 287 31.60 -9.66 -19.26
CA ALA A 287 30.56 -9.59 -20.27
C ALA A 287 31.08 -10.17 -21.60
N ALA A 288 30.17 -10.46 -22.53
CA ALA A 288 30.57 -10.69 -23.93
C ALA A 288 31.23 -9.41 -24.49
N PRO A 289 32.12 -9.52 -25.50
CA PRO A 289 32.71 -8.34 -26.13
C PRO A 289 31.65 -7.36 -26.61
N ALA A 290 31.91 -6.07 -26.46
CA ALA A 290 30.96 -4.97 -26.71
C ALA A 290 30.35 -4.99 -28.12
N GLU A 291 31.10 -5.44 -29.12
CA GLU A 291 30.66 -5.58 -30.51
C GLU A 291 29.47 -6.54 -30.70
N TYR A 292 29.28 -7.49 -29.77
CA TYR A 292 28.16 -8.44 -29.78
C TYR A 292 26.97 -7.99 -28.94
N TRP A 293 27.02 -6.82 -28.30
CA TRP A 293 25.91 -6.36 -27.49
C TRP A 293 24.70 -6.06 -28.37
N ARG A 294 23.53 -6.56 -27.98
CA ARG A 294 22.25 -6.33 -28.66
C ARG A 294 21.14 -6.07 -27.63
N PRO A 295 20.14 -5.22 -27.94
CA PRO A 295 19.02 -4.98 -27.03
C PRO A 295 18.30 -6.27 -26.64
N GLY A 296 18.11 -6.47 -25.33
CA GLY A 296 17.46 -7.66 -24.78
C GLY A 296 18.37 -8.87 -24.61
N GLU A 297 19.60 -8.83 -25.14
CA GLU A 297 20.53 -9.95 -25.12
C GLU A 297 21.67 -9.69 -24.12
N ASN A 298 21.52 -10.23 -22.90
CA ASN A 298 22.62 -10.34 -21.95
C ASN A 298 22.42 -11.49 -20.95
N SER A 299 23.53 -12.07 -20.51
CA SER A 299 23.58 -13.13 -19.50
C SER A 299 24.42 -12.75 -18.27
N TRP A 300 25.14 -11.62 -18.34
CA TRP A 300 26.06 -11.14 -17.33
C TRP A 300 25.45 -10.12 -16.37
N LEU A 301 24.20 -9.67 -16.61
CA LEU A 301 23.55 -8.60 -15.85
C LEU A 301 22.08 -8.93 -15.55
N VAL A 302 21.63 -8.75 -14.32
CA VAL A 302 20.23 -8.93 -13.92
C VAL A 302 19.80 -7.89 -12.90
N ALA A 303 18.48 -7.66 -12.81
CA ALA A 303 17.88 -6.78 -11.83
C ALA A 303 17.00 -7.57 -10.84
N TRP A 304 17.09 -7.24 -9.55
CA TRP A 304 16.17 -7.70 -8.52
C TRP A 304 15.50 -6.49 -7.86
N LYS A 305 14.24 -6.24 -8.23
CA LYS A 305 13.47 -5.06 -7.81
C LYS A 305 13.08 -5.11 -6.33
N TYR A 306 12.83 -3.95 -5.73
CA TYR A 306 12.22 -3.84 -4.40
C TYR A 306 10.74 -4.26 -4.41
N PRO A 307 10.16 -4.58 -3.25
CA PRO A 307 8.72 -4.74 -3.15
C PRO A 307 8.05 -3.40 -3.47
N PRO A 308 6.95 -3.42 -4.22
CA PRO A 308 6.21 -2.20 -4.57
C PRO A 308 5.59 -1.56 -3.32
N GLN A 309 5.66 -0.24 -3.21
CA GLN A 309 5.06 0.50 -2.09
C GLN A 309 3.54 0.65 -2.29
N GLN A 310 3.13 0.76 -3.55
CA GLN A 310 1.75 0.88 -3.96
C GLN A 310 1.35 -0.30 -4.84
N GLN A 311 0.13 -0.78 -4.64
CA GLN A 311 -0.44 -1.85 -5.44
C GLN A 311 -1.81 -1.49 -5.97
N ILE A 312 -2.05 -1.86 -7.22
CA ILE A 312 -3.38 -1.80 -7.83
C ILE A 312 -4.20 -2.99 -7.34
N ALA A 313 -5.32 -2.71 -6.69
CA ALA A 313 -6.29 -3.69 -6.26
C ALA A 313 -7.64 -3.45 -6.95
N GLU A 314 -8.32 -4.53 -7.30
CA GLU A 314 -9.69 -4.45 -7.81
C GLU A 314 -10.68 -4.42 -6.65
N VAL A 315 -11.63 -3.48 -6.68
CA VAL A 315 -12.72 -3.41 -5.70
C VAL A 315 -13.71 -4.53 -5.98
N LYS A 316 -13.78 -5.52 -5.09
CA LYS A 316 -14.71 -6.65 -5.21
C LYS A 316 -16.13 -6.28 -4.76
N ARG A 317 -16.24 -5.57 -3.63
CA ARG A 317 -17.52 -5.21 -3.02
C ARG A 317 -17.36 -4.04 -2.07
N ILE A 318 -18.41 -3.24 -1.92
CA ILE A 318 -18.51 -2.16 -0.95
C ILE A 318 -19.45 -2.59 0.17
N HIS A 319 -19.00 -2.44 1.41
CA HIS A 319 -19.75 -2.75 2.63
C HIS A 319 -19.92 -1.49 3.48
N PHE A 320 -21.05 -1.42 4.18
CA PHE A 320 -21.32 -0.38 5.16
C PHE A 320 -21.32 -0.98 6.56
N THR A 321 -20.61 -0.32 7.47
CA THR A 321 -20.58 -0.69 8.88
C THR A 321 -21.23 0.44 9.68
N VAL A 322 -22.24 0.13 10.47
CA VAL A 322 -22.89 1.09 11.37
C VAL A 322 -22.21 1.00 12.74
N GLY A 323 -21.59 2.09 13.18
CA GLY A 323 -20.96 2.17 14.51
C GLY A 323 -21.98 2.37 15.63
N ARG A 324 -21.51 2.26 16.88
CA ARG A 324 -22.31 2.45 18.11
C ARG A 324 -23.18 3.72 18.10
N THR A 325 -22.64 4.82 17.56
CA THR A 325 -23.30 6.14 17.52
C THR A 325 -24.19 6.35 16.29
N GLY A 326 -24.37 5.32 15.46
CA GLY A 326 -25.09 5.39 14.19
C GLY A 326 -24.25 5.91 13.01
N LYS A 327 -23.00 6.33 13.25
CA LYS A 327 -22.09 6.74 12.17
C LYS A 327 -21.81 5.55 11.24
N VAL A 328 -22.07 5.75 9.95
CA VAL A 328 -21.84 4.76 8.90
C VAL A 328 -20.43 4.96 8.32
N THR A 329 -19.63 3.89 8.31
CA THR A 329 -18.32 3.84 7.65
C THR A 329 -18.38 2.90 6.47
N VAL A 330 -17.72 3.29 5.37
CA VAL A 330 -17.66 2.52 4.14
C VAL A 330 -16.34 1.75 4.09
N VAL A 331 -16.40 0.46 3.77
CA VAL A 331 -15.25 -0.43 3.65
C VAL A 331 -15.31 -1.14 2.29
N ALA A 332 -14.26 -1.01 1.49
CA ALA A 332 -14.11 -1.81 0.29
C ALA A 332 -13.46 -3.14 0.63
N THR A 333 -14.07 -4.23 0.16
CA THR A 333 -13.40 -5.53 0.02
C THR A 333 -12.74 -5.58 -1.34
N LEU A 334 -11.49 -6.00 -1.36
CA LEU A 334 -10.63 -6.02 -2.54
C LEU A 334 -10.40 -7.47 -2.98
N HIS A 335 -10.09 -7.66 -4.26
CA HIS A 335 -9.36 -8.87 -4.66
C HIS A 335 -8.01 -8.87 -3.93
N PRO A 336 -7.62 -10.00 -3.28
CA PRO A 336 -6.43 -10.02 -2.43
C PRO A 336 -5.19 -9.57 -3.20
N VAL A 337 -4.47 -8.60 -2.64
CA VAL A 337 -3.21 -8.10 -3.20
C VAL A 337 -2.13 -8.17 -2.13
N GLN A 338 -0.91 -8.52 -2.53
CA GLN A 338 0.24 -8.59 -1.63
C GLN A 338 0.96 -7.24 -1.66
N ILE A 339 1.05 -6.56 -0.52
CA ILE A 339 1.83 -5.34 -0.36
C ILE A 339 2.84 -5.61 0.75
N ASP A 340 4.13 -5.57 0.40
CA ASP A 340 5.21 -6.03 1.28
C ASP A 340 4.97 -7.47 1.80
N ASP A 341 5.05 -7.70 3.10
CA ASP A 341 4.78 -8.98 3.76
C ASP A 341 3.28 -9.21 4.06
N LYS A 342 2.40 -8.26 3.73
CA LYS A 342 0.96 -8.32 4.08
C LYS A 342 0.06 -8.59 2.88
N GLN A 343 -0.90 -9.49 3.08
CA GLN A 343 -2.01 -9.69 2.14
C GLN A 343 -3.19 -8.77 2.49
N VAL A 344 -3.41 -7.75 1.67
CA VAL A 344 -4.50 -6.79 1.83
C VAL A 344 -5.77 -7.28 1.14
N LYS A 345 -6.87 -7.34 1.90
CA LYS A 345 -8.21 -7.76 1.39
C LYS A 345 -9.30 -6.71 1.63
N LYS A 346 -9.04 -5.73 2.48
CA LYS A 346 -10.01 -4.71 2.88
C LYS A 346 -9.30 -3.38 3.08
N VAL A 347 -9.98 -2.30 2.73
CA VAL A 347 -9.52 -0.93 2.96
C VAL A 347 -10.69 -0.06 3.39
N SER A 348 -10.45 0.84 4.34
CA SER A 348 -11.45 1.82 4.77
C SER A 348 -11.55 2.93 3.73
N LEU A 349 -12.78 3.25 3.31
CA LEU A 349 -13.09 4.38 2.44
C LEU A 349 -13.56 5.61 3.23
N GLY A 350 -13.69 5.49 4.56
CA GLY A 350 -14.10 6.56 5.45
C GLY A 350 -15.62 6.72 5.55
N SER A 351 -16.10 7.97 5.58
CA SER A 351 -17.54 8.27 5.66
C SER A 351 -18.25 7.98 4.33
N VAL A 352 -19.58 7.86 4.38
CA VAL A 352 -20.42 7.74 3.17
C VAL A 352 -20.17 8.91 2.21
N GLN A 353 -20.08 10.14 2.75
CA GLN A 353 -19.75 11.33 1.97
C GLN A 353 -18.40 11.18 1.26
N ARG A 354 -17.35 10.79 1.99
CA ARG A 354 -16.01 10.62 1.41
C ARG A 354 -16.01 9.55 0.32
N TRP A 355 -16.72 8.44 0.52
CA TRP A 355 -16.85 7.41 -0.50
C TRP A 355 -17.56 7.92 -1.76
N GLN A 356 -18.61 8.74 -1.61
CA GLN A 356 -19.29 9.38 -2.74
C GLN A 356 -18.36 10.34 -3.50
N GLU A 357 -17.55 11.13 -2.78
CA GLU A 357 -16.53 12.02 -3.36
C GLU A 357 -15.46 11.24 -4.16
N TRP A 358 -15.02 10.09 -3.64
CA TRP A 358 -14.09 9.21 -4.36
C TRP A 358 -14.71 8.56 -5.60
N ASP A 359 -16.05 8.54 -5.69
CA ASP A 359 -16.80 7.90 -6.75
C ASP A 359 -16.34 6.45 -6.98
N ILE A 360 -16.25 5.61 -5.93
CA ILE A 360 -15.77 4.22 -6.09
C ILE A 360 -16.93 3.26 -6.29
N ALA A 361 -16.81 2.35 -7.25
CA ALA A 361 -17.72 1.24 -7.51
C ALA A 361 -17.00 -0.12 -7.52
N PRO A 362 -17.70 -1.25 -7.31
CA PRO A 362 -17.15 -2.57 -7.58
C PRO A 362 -16.65 -2.69 -9.03
N GLY A 363 -15.49 -3.31 -9.23
CA GLY A 363 -14.77 -3.44 -10.49
C GLY A 363 -13.66 -2.40 -10.70
N ASP A 364 -13.73 -1.25 -10.01
CA ASP A 364 -12.71 -0.20 -10.11
C ASP A 364 -11.33 -0.72 -9.68
N GLN A 365 -10.29 -0.23 -10.36
CA GLN A 365 -8.90 -0.49 -9.98
C GLN A 365 -8.40 0.68 -9.14
N VAL A 366 -8.16 0.42 -7.86
CA VAL A 366 -7.75 1.42 -6.87
C VAL A 366 -6.30 1.21 -6.45
N VAL A 367 -5.61 2.31 -6.16
CA VAL A 367 -4.24 2.31 -5.66
C VAL A 367 -4.25 2.20 -4.15
N ILE A 368 -3.61 1.16 -3.63
CA ILE A 368 -3.53 0.86 -2.21
C ILE A 368 -2.08 0.91 -1.75
N SER A 369 -1.83 1.55 -0.62
CA SER A 369 -0.56 1.50 0.11
C SER A 369 -0.76 1.07 1.55
N LEU A 370 0.35 0.91 2.25
CA LEU A 370 0.39 0.65 3.68
C LEU A 370 0.87 1.91 4.41
N ALA A 371 0.07 2.42 5.36
CA ALA A 371 0.42 3.55 6.20
C ALA A 371 0.83 3.12 7.62
N GLY A 372 1.83 3.79 8.20
CA GLY A 372 2.27 3.57 9.59
C GLY A 372 2.62 2.12 9.89
N GLN A 373 1.90 1.49 10.82
CA GLN A 373 2.05 0.08 11.23
C GLN A 373 1.49 -0.93 10.20
N GLY A 374 1.40 -0.53 8.94
CA GLY A 374 0.88 -1.29 7.81
C GLY A 374 -0.64 -1.41 7.79
N ILE A 375 -1.33 -0.29 8.01
CA ILE A 375 -2.77 -0.14 7.80
C ILE A 375 -3.00 0.16 6.32
N PRO A 376 -3.84 -0.61 5.61
CA PRO A 376 -4.18 -0.33 4.21
C PRO A 376 -4.83 1.05 4.06
N ARG A 377 -4.34 1.83 3.08
CA ARG A 377 -4.85 3.16 2.72
C ARG A 377 -5.17 3.21 1.23
N LEU A 378 -6.28 3.85 0.90
CA LEU A 378 -6.62 4.24 -0.46
C LEU A 378 -5.84 5.51 -0.82
N ASP A 379 -5.07 5.46 -1.90
CA ASP A 379 -4.31 6.60 -2.41
C ASP A 379 -4.97 7.23 -3.63
N ASP A 380 -5.49 6.41 -4.56
CA ASP A 380 -6.11 6.91 -5.80
C ASP A 380 -7.05 5.87 -6.46
N VAL A 381 -7.80 6.28 -7.49
CA VAL A 381 -8.60 5.43 -8.37
C VAL A 381 -8.01 5.50 -9.78
N LEU A 382 -7.28 4.44 -10.16
CA LEU A 382 -6.52 4.43 -11.41
C LEU A 382 -7.35 4.06 -12.63
N TRP A 383 -8.34 3.18 -12.47
CA TRP A 383 -9.27 2.82 -13.52
C TRP A 383 -10.67 2.69 -12.99
N ARG A 384 -11.62 3.29 -13.72
CA ARG A 384 -13.05 3.22 -13.44
C ARG A 384 -13.70 2.32 -14.48
N VAL A 385 -14.36 1.26 -14.04
CA VAL A 385 -15.12 0.41 -14.97
C VAL A 385 -16.32 1.18 -15.53
N ALA A 386 -16.72 0.84 -16.75
CA ALA A 386 -17.81 1.50 -17.47
C ALA A 386 -19.18 1.20 -16.82
N GLU A 387 -19.40 -0.06 -16.43
CA GLU A 387 -20.63 -0.48 -15.75
C GLU A 387 -20.46 -0.31 -14.22
N ARG A 388 -21.12 0.72 -13.67
CA ARG A 388 -20.94 1.16 -12.27
C ARG A 388 -22.20 0.94 -11.46
N ILE A 389 -22.29 -0.22 -10.78
CA ILE A 389 -23.40 -0.52 -9.85
C ILE A 389 -22.91 -0.29 -8.42
N LYS A 390 -23.45 0.73 -7.75
CA LYS A 390 -23.10 1.06 -6.36
C LYS A 390 -24.20 0.60 -5.40
N PRO A 391 -23.84 0.04 -4.24
CA PRO A 391 -24.84 -0.28 -3.23
C PRO A 391 -25.35 0.98 -2.54
N ASP A 392 -26.61 0.98 -2.12
CA ASP A 392 -27.17 2.08 -1.36
C ASP A 392 -26.62 2.10 0.07
N PRO A 393 -26.20 3.27 0.58
CA PRO A 393 -25.81 3.39 1.97
C PRO A 393 -27.03 3.20 2.89
N PRO A 394 -26.83 2.67 4.11
CA PRO A 394 -27.88 2.62 5.13
C PRO A 394 -28.49 4.01 5.38
N ASP A 395 -29.81 4.04 5.56
CA ASP A 395 -30.57 5.25 5.84
C ASP A 395 -30.09 5.92 7.12
N SER A 396 -29.41 7.07 6.98
CA SER A 396 -28.80 7.80 8.08
C SER A 396 -29.82 8.36 9.09
N THR A 397 -31.11 8.43 8.73
CA THR A 397 -32.16 8.86 9.65
C THR A 397 -32.51 7.78 10.68
N ARG A 398 -32.27 6.50 10.36
CA ARG A 398 -32.57 5.36 11.24
C ARG A 398 -31.47 5.06 12.25
N PHE A 399 -30.26 5.56 12.00
CA PHE A 399 -29.08 5.26 12.81
C PHE A 399 -28.54 6.53 13.46
N HIS A 400 -28.71 6.64 14.77
CA HIS A 400 -28.24 7.75 15.60
C HIS A 400 -27.79 7.26 16.98
N THR A 401 -27.27 8.17 17.82
CA THR A 401 -26.77 7.85 19.18
C THR A 401 -27.80 7.18 20.09
N LEU A 402 -29.09 7.26 19.77
CA LEU A 402 -30.20 6.72 20.58
C LEU A 402 -30.98 5.57 19.92
N SER A 403 -30.61 5.15 18.72
CA SER A 403 -31.27 4.04 18.02
C SER A 403 -30.64 2.69 18.38
N CYS A 404 -31.40 1.62 18.14
CA CYS A 404 -30.89 0.25 18.12
C CYS A 404 -30.24 -0.22 19.44
N PHE A 405 -30.87 0.13 20.57
CA PHE A 405 -30.58 -0.50 21.85
C PHE A 405 -31.13 -1.92 21.97
N SER A 406 -31.91 -2.36 20.97
CA SER A 406 -32.49 -3.70 20.80
C SER A 406 -32.04 -4.28 19.45
N PRO A 407 -31.95 -5.62 19.29
CA PRO A 407 -31.65 -6.23 18.00
C PRO A 407 -32.80 -6.12 16.99
N GLN A 408 -34.02 -5.81 17.46
CA GLN A 408 -35.19 -5.60 16.63
C GLN A 408 -35.47 -4.10 16.43
N PRO A 409 -35.98 -3.71 15.24
CA PRO A 409 -36.15 -4.53 14.02
C PRO A 409 -34.81 -4.93 13.37
N GLU A 410 -34.80 -5.92 12.48
CA GLU A 410 -33.60 -6.53 11.84
C GLU A 410 -32.50 -5.52 11.41
N TYR A 411 -32.88 -4.34 10.89
CA TYR A 411 -31.92 -3.32 10.47
C TYR A 411 -31.05 -2.78 11.62
N CYS A 412 -31.47 -2.95 12.87
CA CYS A 412 -30.73 -2.53 14.06
C CYS A 412 -29.60 -3.49 14.46
N LYS A 413 -29.57 -4.72 13.92
CA LYS A 413 -28.63 -5.77 14.32
C LYS A 413 -27.16 -5.31 14.35
N GLU A 414 -26.70 -4.60 13.33
CA GLU A 414 -25.30 -4.15 13.26
C GLU A 414 -24.97 -3.06 14.30
N GLN A 415 -25.82 -2.05 14.48
CA GLN A 415 -25.60 -1.03 15.51
C GLN A 415 -25.73 -1.62 16.92
N PHE A 416 -26.66 -2.55 17.11
CA PHE A 416 -26.85 -3.28 18.36
C PHE A 416 -25.59 -4.08 18.75
N LEU A 417 -25.03 -4.85 17.80
CA LEU A 417 -23.76 -5.55 18.00
C LEU A 417 -22.60 -4.58 18.25
N ALA A 418 -22.58 -3.42 17.57
CA ALA A 418 -21.57 -2.39 17.83
C ALA A 418 -21.69 -1.77 19.24
N ARG A 419 -22.90 -1.66 19.79
CA ARG A 419 -23.14 -1.24 21.18
C ARG A 419 -22.66 -2.29 22.18
N LEU A 420 -23.01 -3.56 21.97
CA LEU A 420 -22.54 -4.69 22.78
C LEU A 420 -21.00 -4.78 22.79
N ASN A 421 -20.37 -4.67 21.61
CA ASN A 421 -18.92 -4.65 21.52
C ASN A 421 -18.30 -3.42 22.20
N GLY A 422 -19.01 -2.28 22.20
CA GLY A 422 -18.60 -1.06 22.87
C GLY A 422 -18.63 -1.15 24.40
N LEU A 423 -19.70 -1.73 24.98
CA LEU A 423 -19.78 -1.95 26.43
C LEU A 423 -18.78 -3.01 26.92
N ALA A 424 -18.37 -3.93 26.04
CA ALA A 424 -17.38 -4.95 26.38
C ALA A 424 -15.94 -4.44 26.44
N GLN A 425 -15.67 -3.23 25.95
CA GLN A 425 -14.32 -2.68 25.91
C GLN A 425 -13.72 -2.48 27.33
N PRO A 426 -12.38 -2.52 27.49
CA PRO A 426 -11.72 -2.41 28.80
C PRO A 426 -12.08 -1.15 29.58
N GLN A 427 -12.36 -0.08 28.85
CA GLN A 427 -12.70 1.22 29.42
C GLN A 427 -14.18 1.32 29.83
N ALA A 428 -15.05 0.41 29.37
CA ALA A 428 -16.44 0.26 29.80
C ALA A 428 -16.54 -0.90 30.81
N LEU A 429 -17.26 -1.99 30.52
CA LEU A 429 -17.48 -3.09 31.48
C LEU A 429 -16.37 -4.15 31.49
N ASP A 430 -15.33 -4.01 30.66
CA ASP A 430 -14.16 -4.91 30.59
C ASP A 430 -14.54 -6.40 30.47
N LEU A 431 -15.51 -6.70 29.60
CA LEU A 431 -15.96 -8.06 29.34
C LEU A 431 -14.95 -8.81 28.47
N LYS A 432 -13.87 -9.31 29.07
CA LYS A 432 -12.79 -9.97 28.35
C LYS A 432 -13.28 -11.22 27.63
N GLY A 433 -12.84 -11.36 26.39
CA GLY A 433 -13.27 -12.42 25.48
C GLY A 433 -14.58 -12.11 24.73
N PHE A 434 -15.42 -11.18 25.18
CA PHE A 434 -16.66 -10.83 24.48
C PHE A 434 -16.41 -9.90 23.28
N GLY A 435 -15.84 -10.46 22.21
CA GLY A 435 -15.64 -9.78 20.94
C GLY A 435 -16.87 -9.87 20.00
N PRO A 436 -16.82 -9.23 18.82
CA PRO A 436 -17.96 -9.14 17.90
C PRO A 436 -18.55 -10.49 17.50
N GLY A 437 -17.69 -11.50 17.28
CA GLY A 437 -18.14 -12.85 16.93
C GLY A 437 -18.91 -13.55 18.06
N ARG A 438 -18.51 -13.30 19.32
CA ARG A 438 -19.18 -13.88 20.50
C ARG A 438 -20.51 -13.21 20.78
N TRP A 439 -20.57 -11.89 20.68
CA TRP A 439 -21.85 -11.18 20.78
C TRP A 439 -22.83 -11.64 19.72
N ARG A 440 -22.37 -11.78 18.47
CA ARG A 440 -23.21 -12.33 17.40
C ARG A 440 -23.78 -13.71 17.76
N ALA A 441 -22.92 -14.65 18.16
CA ALA A 441 -23.35 -15.98 18.56
C ALA A 441 -24.37 -15.95 19.71
N LEU A 442 -24.14 -15.12 20.73
CA LEU A 442 -25.07 -14.99 21.86
C LEU A 442 -26.43 -14.43 21.43
N THR A 443 -26.44 -13.38 20.60
CA THR A 443 -27.67 -12.73 20.14
C THR A 443 -28.46 -13.56 19.12
N GLU A 444 -27.81 -14.53 18.47
CA GLU A 444 -28.46 -15.45 17.52
C GLU A 444 -29.04 -16.69 18.22
N HIS A 445 -28.50 -17.06 19.38
CA HIS A 445 -28.90 -18.26 20.13
C HIS A 445 -29.78 -17.97 21.35
N HIS A 446 -29.74 -16.74 21.88
CA HIS A 446 -30.49 -16.34 23.06
C HIS A 446 -31.29 -15.08 22.77
N GLN A 447 -32.41 -14.91 23.49
CA GLN A 447 -33.26 -13.73 23.35
C GLN A 447 -32.58 -12.53 24.01
N PHE A 448 -32.32 -11.49 23.22
CA PHE A 448 -31.89 -10.18 23.70
C PHE A 448 -33.00 -9.18 23.42
N GLU A 449 -33.54 -8.57 24.46
CA GLU A 449 -34.49 -7.47 24.32
C GLU A 449 -33.75 -6.14 24.18
N HIS A 450 -32.60 -6.01 24.82
CA HIS A 450 -31.75 -4.83 24.76
C HIS A 450 -30.27 -5.12 25.07
N ILE A 451 -29.43 -4.08 25.07
CA ILE A 451 -27.96 -4.21 25.19
C ILE A 451 -27.48 -4.75 26.55
N PHE A 452 -28.36 -4.87 27.54
CA PHE A 452 -28.02 -5.40 28.87
C PHE A 452 -28.68 -6.74 29.18
N SER A 453 -29.47 -7.31 28.26
CA SER A 453 -30.09 -8.63 28.44
C SER A 453 -29.07 -9.75 28.70
N TRP A 454 -27.78 -9.53 28.42
CA TRP A 454 -26.72 -10.45 28.80
C TRP A 454 -26.60 -10.67 30.32
N LEU A 455 -27.11 -9.77 31.17
CA LEU A 455 -27.14 -9.97 32.63
C LEU A 455 -27.99 -11.17 33.05
N GLN A 456 -28.94 -11.58 32.21
CA GLN A 456 -29.81 -12.74 32.43
C GLN A 456 -29.22 -14.05 31.91
N LEU A 457 -28.08 -14.01 31.21
CA LEU A 457 -27.39 -15.23 30.80
C LEU A 457 -26.82 -15.94 32.04
N ASN A 458 -27.05 -17.24 32.12
CA ASN A 458 -26.43 -18.10 33.12
C ASN A 458 -25.35 -19.00 32.48
N GLU A 459 -24.64 -19.75 33.31
CA GLU A 459 -23.57 -20.64 32.86
C GLU A 459 -24.06 -21.67 31.82
N GLU A 460 -25.27 -22.20 32.00
CA GLU A 460 -25.88 -23.17 31.08
C GLU A 460 -26.22 -22.55 29.71
N ALA A 461 -26.67 -21.29 29.68
CA ALA A 461 -26.90 -20.56 28.44
C ALA A 461 -25.59 -20.34 27.67
N LEU A 462 -24.51 -19.98 28.37
CA LEU A 462 -23.18 -19.86 27.77
C LEU A 462 -22.69 -21.20 27.21
N ALA A 463 -22.85 -22.30 27.96
CA ALA A 463 -22.45 -23.64 27.52
C ALA A 463 -23.18 -24.11 26.25
N ARG A 464 -24.45 -23.70 26.09
CA ARG A 464 -25.28 -24.03 24.91
C ARG A 464 -25.00 -23.15 23.69
N THR A 465 -24.16 -22.13 23.81
CA THR A 465 -23.85 -21.22 22.70
C THR A 465 -22.79 -21.84 21.80
N PRO A 466 -23.04 -21.98 20.49
CA PRO A 466 -22.05 -22.55 19.56
C PRO A 466 -20.73 -21.79 19.55
N GLY A 467 -19.62 -22.54 19.49
CA GLY A 467 -18.27 -21.99 19.50
C GLY A 467 -17.72 -21.68 20.90
N ILE A 468 -18.46 -21.97 21.98
CA ILE A 468 -17.98 -21.90 23.37
C ILE A 468 -17.70 -23.32 23.87
N SER A 469 -16.46 -23.58 24.30
CA SER A 469 -16.09 -24.86 24.92
C SER A 469 -16.46 -24.89 26.40
N ALA A 470 -16.61 -26.07 26.98
CA ALA A 470 -16.88 -26.23 28.43
C ALA A 470 -15.83 -25.50 29.29
N ALA A 471 -14.55 -25.63 28.96
CA ALA A 471 -13.47 -24.94 29.66
C ALA A 471 -13.54 -23.40 29.55
N HIS A 472 -14.03 -22.88 28.42
CA HIS A 472 -14.23 -21.43 28.25
C HIS A 472 -15.52 -20.91 28.89
N THR A 473 -16.51 -21.78 29.10
CA THR A 473 -17.81 -21.39 29.69
C THR A 473 -17.61 -20.82 31.09
N VAL A 474 -16.87 -21.53 31.95
CA VAL A 474 -16.58 -21.09 33.32
C VAL A 474 -15.87 -19.73 33.32
N ASN A 475 -14.84 -19.57 32.47
CA ASN A 475 -14.12 -18.30 32.37
C ASN A 475 -15.03 -17.15 31.93
N LEU A 476 -15.91 -17.37 30.96
CA LEU A 476 -16.83 -16.35 30.47
C LEU A 476 -17.90 -16.00 31.48
N TRP A 477 -18.40 -16.99 32.21
CA TRP A 477 -19.33 -16.77 33.29
C TRP A 477 -18.71 -15.88 34.38
N GLN A 478 -17.47 -16.18 34.78
CA GLN A 478 -16.72 -15.34 35.72
C GLN A 478 -16.53 -13.91 35.20
N GLN A 479 -16.31 -13.72 33.89
CA GLN A 479 -16.24 -12.38 33.30
C GLN A 479 -17.59 -11.63 33.38
N LEU A 480 -18.73 -12.30 33.19
CA LEU A 480 -20.05 -11.66 33.37
C LEU A 480 -20.27 -11.24 34.82
N LEU A 481 -19.93 -12.10 35.79
CA LEU A 481 -20.04 -11.80 37.22
C LEU A 481 -19.12 -10.63 37.63
N GLN A 482 -17.89 -10.59 37.13
CA GLN A 482 -16.97 -9.48 37.37
C GLN A 482 -17.47 -8.17 36.75
N ALA A 483 -18.08 -8.23 35.56
CA ALA A 483 -18.66 -7.06 34.91
C ALA A 483 -19.82 -6.46 35.72
N ARG A 484 -20.62 -7.30 36.41
CA ARG A 484 -21.68 -6.84 37.34
C ARG A 484 -21.16 -5.96 38.46
N GLN A 485 -19.92 -6.17 38.89
CA GLN A 485 -19.27 -5.44 39.99
C GLN A 485 -18.49 -4.19 39.53
N GLN A 486 -18.57 -3.83 38.25
CA GLN A 486 -17.84 -2.67 37.74
C GLN A 486 -18.39 -1.36 38.34
N PRO A 487 -17.52 -0.37 38.65
CA PRO A 487 -17.93 0.93 39.16
C PRO A 487 -19.00 1.62 38.30
N PHE A 488 -19.89 2.38 38.94
CA PHE A 488 -21.00 3.10 38.30
C PHE A 488 -20.58 3.90 37.05
N VAL A 489 -19.44 4.60 37.10
CA VAL A 489 -18.90 5.36 35.95
C VAL A 489 -18.72 4.52 34.67
N ARG A 490 -18.36 3.24 34.81
CA ARG A 490 -18.22 2.31 33.67
C ARG A 490 -19.57 1.94 33.08
N TRP A 491 -20.61 1.87 33.90
CA TRP A 491 -22.00 1.68 33.45
C TRP A 491 -22.56 2.91 32.75
N VAL A 492 -22.28 4.13 33.25
CA VAL A 492 -22.61 5.38 32.56
C VAL A 492 -21.97 5.42 31.17
N ARG A 493 -20.72 4.95 31.05
CA ARG A 493 -20.04 4.79 29.77
C ARG A 493 -20.70 3.72 28.88
N ALA A 494 -21.12 2.59 29.45
CA ALA A 494 -21.78 1.50 28.75
C ALA A 494 -23.16 1.89 28.19
N LEU A 495 -23.92 2.71 28.93
CA LEU A 495 -25.17 3.35 28.47
C LEU A 495 -24.93 4.29 27.27
N GLY A 496 -23.70 4.75 27.10
CA GLY A 496 -23.26 5.50 25.94
C GLY A 496 -23.38 7.01 26.07
N VAL A 497 -23.41 7.53 27.31
CA VAL A 497 -23.41 8.97 27.57
C VAL A 497 -22.15 9.61 26.94
N PRO A 498 -22.27 10.64 26.09
CA PRO A 498 -21.18 11.17 25.26
C PRO A 498 -20.26 12.13 26.04
N LEU A 499 -19.69 11.65 27.15
CA LEU A 499 -18.75 12.40 27.97
C LEU A 499 -17.32 12.34 27.40
N PRO A 500 -16.51 13.41 27.55
CA PRO A 500 -15.10 13.36 27.20
C PRO A 500 -14.32 12.31 28.01
N GLU A 501 -13.30 11.72 27.41
CA GLU A 501 -12.51 10.64 28.03
C GLU A 501 -11.89 11.04 29.37
N HIS A 502 -11.40 12.28 29.48
CA HIS A 502 -10.81 12.78 30.72
C HIS A 502 -11.83 12.88 31.86
N TYR A 503 -13.09 13.12 31.56
CA TYR A 503 -14.14 13.27 32.58
C TYR A 503 -14.50 11.94 33.24
N PHE A 504 -14.47 10.84 32.49
CA PHE A 504 -14.69 9.51 33.06
C PHE A 504 -13.60 9.11 34.08
N ARG A 505 -12.43 9.74 34.07
CA ARG A 505 -11.37 9.48 35.07
C ARG A 505 -11.60 10.22 36.38
N SER A 506 -12.36 11.32 36.34
CA SER A 506 -12.67 12.18 37.49
C SER A 506 -14.18 12.25 37.72
N PHE A 507 -14.89 11.17 37.41
CA PHE A 507 -16.35 11.11 37.49
C PHE A 507 -16.76 11.06 38.96
N ALA A 508 -17.50 12.08 39.39
CA ALA A 508 -17.81 12.29 40.81
C ALA A 508 -19.21 11.80 41.21
N ASP A 509 -20.10 11.53 40.25
CA ASP A 509 -21.43 11.03 40.55
C ASP A 509 -21.36 9.52 40.84
N GLU A 510 -22.12 9.08 41.84
CA GLU A 510 -22.18 7.69 42.30
C GLU A 510 -23.50 7.01 41.91
N HIS A 511 -24.54 7.81 41.62
CA HIS A 511 -25.89 7.34 41.32
C HIS A 511 -26.46 8.00 40.07
N TRP A 512 -27.31 7.26 39.34
CA TRP A 512 -27.95 7.75 38.11
C TRP A 512 -28.83 8.98 38.34
N ALA A 513 -29.49 9.08 39.50
CA ALA A 513 -30.28 10.25 39.87
C ALA A 513 -29.45 11.55 39.83
N GLN A 514 -28.19 11.52 40.25
CA GLN A 514 -27.30 12.69 40.21
C GLN A 514 -26.99 13.10 38.76
N VAL A 515 -26.73 12.12 37.89
CA VAL A 515 -26.49 12.35 36.46
C VAL A 515 -27.74 12.94 35.79
N ALA A 516 -28.92 12.42 36.15
CA ALA A 516 -30.21 12.83 35.62
C ALA A 516 -30.64 14.23 36.06
N LEU A 517 -30.24 14.69 37.26
CA LEU A 517 -30.59 16.01 37.78
C LEU A 517 -29.71 17.14 37.22
N ARG A 518 -28.55 16.85 36.62
CA ARG A 518 -27.64 17.87 36.07
C ARG A 518 -28.28 18.62 34.91
N THR A 519 -28.34 19.95 35.04
CA THR A 519 -28.84 20.84 33.98
C THR A 519 -27.81 21.08 32.88
N GLN A 520 -28.22 21.70 31.78
CA GLN A 520 -27.30 22.10 30.70
C GLN A 520 -26.18 23.02 31.20
N ALA A 521 -26.46 23.86 32.20
CA ALA A 521 -25.48 24.75 32.80
C ALA A 521 -24.47 23.97 33.66
N ASP A 522 -24.94 22.98 34.42
CA ASP A 522 -24.06 22.13 35.24
C ASP A 522 -23.08 21.34 34.37
N TRP A 523 -23.54 20.78 33.25
CA TRP A 523 -22.67 20.10 32.28
C TRP A 523 -21.62 21.04 31.66
N GLN A 524 -21.98 22.29 31.37
CA GLN A 524 -21.08 23.27 30.76
C GLN A 524 -19.99 23.79 31.70
N ARG A 525 -20.17 23.69 33.02
CA ARG A 525 -19.11 24.03 33.99
C ARG A 525 -17.93 23.05 33.93
N LEU A 526 -18.11 21.89 33.31
CA LEU A 526 -17.07 20.87 33.19
C LEU A 526 -16.17 21.14 31.98
N ALA A 527 -14.86 21.11 32.21
CA ALA A 527 -13.87 21.36 31.18
C ALA A 527 -14.06 20.42 29.98
N GLY A 528 -14.11 20.99 28.77
CA GLY A 528 -14.28 20.25 27.52
C GLY A 528 -15.72 19.89 27.15
N ILE A 529 -16.72 20.41 27.87
CA ILE A 529 -18.15 20.27 27.53
C ILE A 529 -18.72 21.64 27.10
N GLY A 530 -18.78 21.87 25.79
CA GLY A 530 -19.46 23.03 25.21
C GLY A 530 -20.98 22.85 25.11
N PRO A 531 -21.73 23.89 24.69
CA PRO A 531 -23.19 23.88 24.64
C PRO A 531 -23.76 22.77 23.76
N GLY A 532 -23.11 22.46 22.62
CA GLY A 532 -23.54 21.37 21.74
C GLY A 532 -23.44 19.99 22.40
N ARG A 533 -22.33 19.71 23.09
CA ARG A 533 -22.12 18.44 23.81
C ARG A 533 -23.04 18.34 25.03
N ALA A 534 -23.24 19.43 25.77
CA ALA A 534 -24.17 19.46 26.89
C ALA A 534 -25.61 19.11 26.45
N LYS A 535 -26.07 19.65 25.31
CA LYS A 535 -27.36 19.27 24.72
C LYS A 535 -27.40 17.79 24.32
N GLU A 536 -26.32 17.26 23.76
CA GLU A 536 -26.25 15.83 23.40
C GLU A 536 -26.31 14.92 24.62
N ILE A 537 -25.62 15.28 25.71
CA ILE A 537 -25.66 14.57 27.00
C ILE A 537 -27.08 14.55 27.53
N LEU A 538 -27.73 15.72 27.65
CA LEU A 538 -29.11 15.81 28.13
C LEU A 538 -30.08 15.00 27.28
N ARG A 539 -29.93 15.06 25.95
CA ARG A 539 -30.74 14.27 25.03
C ARG A 539 -30.61 12.77 25.30
N VAL A 540 -29.41 12.29 25.64
CA VAL A 540 -29.19 10.87 25.97
C VAL A 540 -29.74 10.53 27.35
N VAL A 541 -29.39 11.32 28.37
CA VAL A 541 -29.77 11.10 29.77
C VAL A 541 -31.29 11.09 29.96
N HIS A 542 -32.01 11.95 29.24
CA HIS A 542 -33.47 12.04 29.32
C HIS A 542 -34.21 11.30 28.19
N SER A 543 -33.51 10.48 27.41
CA SER A 543 -34.19 9.70 26.36
C SER A 543 -35.02 8.56 26.95
N PRO A 544 -36.23 8.29 26.42
CA PRO A 544 -37.04 7.16 26.86
C PRO A 544 -36.31 5.83 26.80
N GLU A 545 -35.47 5.63 25.78
CA GLU A 545 -34.68 4.41 25.60
C GLU A 545 -33.68 4.21 26.73
N VAL A 546 -32.96 5.27 27.14
CA VAL A 546 -32.00 5.19 28.25
C VAL A 546 -32.72 5.06 29.59
N SER A 547 -33.82 5.80 29.81
CA SER A 547 -34.62 5.68 31.03
C SER A 547 -35.14 4.26 31.24
N HIS A 548 -35.59 3.59 30.17
CA HIS A 548 -36.00 2.18 30.24
C HIS A 548 -34.84 1.27 30.66
N LEU A 549 -33.65 1.44 30.07
CA LEU A 549 -32.47 0.65 30.42
C LEU A 549 -32.00 0.89 31.86
N VAL A 550 -32.08 2.13 32.32
CA VAL A 550 -31.74 2.53 33.70
C VAL A 550 -32.66 1.85 34.71
N GLY A 551 -33.98 1.90 34.49
CA GLY A 551 -34.95 1.23 35.36
C GLY A 551 -34.69 -0.27 35.43
N TRP A 552 -34.46 -0.90 34.28
CA TRP A 552 -34.12 -2.32 34.21
C TRP A 552 -32.80 -2.68 34.92
N LEU A 553 -31.76 -1.83 34.82
CA LEU A 553 -30.52 -2.03 35.58
C LEU A 553 -30.74 -1.92 37.10
N GLY A 554 -31.69 -1.08 37.53
CA GLY A 554 -32.13 -0.99 38.93
C GLY A 554 -32.81 -2.28 39.40
N GLU A 555 -33.72 -2.84 38.61
CA GLU A 555 -34.38 -4.13 38.88
C GLU A 555 -33.39 -5.29 38.96
N GLU A 556 -32.33 -5.27 38.13
CA GLU A 556 -31.24 -6.24 38.16
C GLU A 556 -30.23 -6.02 39.31
N GLY A 557 -30.44 -5.00 40.15
CA GLY A 557 -29.63 -4.72 41.34
C GLY A 557 -28.22 -4.20 41.03
N ILE A 558 -28.03 -3.48 39.91
CA ILE A 558 -26.73 -2.90 39.56
C ILE A 558 -26.48 -1.64 40.40
N ALA A 559 -25.35 -1.63 41.12
CA ALA A 559 -24.97 -0.52 41.99
C ALA A 559 -24.94 0.82 41.22
N GLY A 560 -25.54 1.86 41.83
CA GLY A 560 -25.70 3.19 41.24
C GLY A 560 -27.01 3.38 40.43
N PHE A 561 -27.81 2.32 40.24
CA PHE A 561 -29.12 2.38 39.55
C PHE A 561 -30.31 1.95 40.43
N THR A 562 -30.07 1.41 41.62
CA THR A 562 -31.11 1.05 42.59
C THR A 562 -31.68 2.31 43.24
N ASP A 563 -33.01 2.35 43.43
CA ASP A 563 -33.72 3.48 44.07
C ASP A 563 -33.47 3.59 45.60
N ASP A 564 -32.60 2.76 46.16
CA ASP A 564 -32.24 2.73 47.58
C ASP A 564 -31.32 3.89 48.00
N ILE A 565 -31.63 5.13 47.61
CA ILE A 565 -31.21 6.34 48.34
C ILE A 565 -32.30 7.41 48.22
N PHE A 566 -33.24 7.39 49.18
CA PHE A 566 -33.81 8.60 49.76
C PHE A 566 -33.84 8.46 51.28
#